data_AF-A0AA86NCK0-F1
#
_entry.id   AF-A0AA86NCK0-F1
#
_cell.length_a   1.000
_cell.length_b   1.000
_cell.length_c   1.000
_cell.angle_alpha   90.00
_cell.angle_beta   90.00
_cell.angle_gamma   90.00
#
_symmetry.space_group_name_H-M   'P 1'
#
loop_
_entity.id
_entity.type
_entity.pdbx_description
1 polymer ?
#
loop_
_entity_poly.entity_id
_entity_poly.type
_entity_poly.pdbx_seq_one_letter_code
_entity_poly.pdbx_strand_id
1 'polypeptide(L)'
;MQKQTIHKKIQNVFQNHSKKLIKPLHTYVILLILRIYVYIAYHKILYICENSNYKDVKSILFYAADADYSGSIDKFEVLKISKKLKMSVTYEDVFRIVEELADNDDKSLSYSVFQDVMDRLDKLDQAQFQITTSENTYNTEQKQLDPEISLQNAQNQPEQLENGLNAEKITRKSEQITQDTKMSKMTNDSVEDEKVKYFEPFEEAKLGKQNSLKLIPNFEPKLSRQQSMPGKTLKNLFTENDFISFI
;
A
#
# COMPACT_ATOMS: atom_id res chain seq x y z
N MET A 1 -48.63 44.69 -5.31
CA MET A 1 -48.24 43.58 -6.20
C MET A 1 -47.04 43.87 -7.11
N GLN A 2 -46.95 45.02 -7.79
CA GLN A 2 -45.85 45.30 -8.75
C GLN A 2 -44.42 45.16 -8.19
N LYS A 3 -44.16 45.57 -6.94
CA LYS A 3 -42.84 45.47 -6.29
C LYS A 3 -42.33 44.02 -6.19
N GLN A 4 -43.21 43.05 -5.95
CA GLN A 4 -42.84 41.64 -5.87
C GLN A 4 -42.46 41.07 -7.25
N THR A 5 -43.13 41.52 -8.32
CA THR A 5 -42.82 41.09 -9.70
C THR A 5 -41.46 41.60 -10.15
N ILE A 6 -41.10 42.84 -9.82
CA ILE A 6 -39.78 43.41 -10.16
C ILE A 6 -38.67 42.68 -9.42
N HIS A 7 -38.84 42.39 -8.12
CA HIS A 7 -37.85 41.66 -7.33
C HIS A 7 -37.56 40.26 -7.89
N LYS A 8 -38.61 39.50 -8.26
CA LYS A 8 -38.46 38.18 -8.89
C LYS A 8 -37.72 38.25 -10.23
N LYS A 9 -37.96 39.27 -11.05
CA LYS A 9 -37.25 39.47 -12.32
C LYS A 9 -35.76 39.74 -12.10
N ILE A 10 -35.41 40.61 -11.16
CA ILE A 10 -34.01 40.92 -10.83
C ILE A 10 -33.28 39.66 -10.33
N GLN A 11 -33.90 38.89 -9.42
CA GLN A 11 -33.30 37.64 -8.94
C GLN A 11 -33.07 36.63 -10.07
N ASN A 12 -34.03 36.49 -10.99
CA ASN A 12 -33.89 35.57 -12.13
C ASN A 12 -32.76 36.00 -13.08
N VAL A 13 -32.65 37.31 -13.38
CA VAL A 13 -31.55 37.85 -14.18
C VAL A 13 -30.19 37.58 -13.52
N PHE A 14 -30.06 37.86 -12.22
CA PHE A 14 -28.82 37.60 -11.48
C PHE A 14 -28.45 36.11 -11.48
N GLN A 15 -29.41 35.22 -11.25
CA GLN A 15 -29.21 33.77 -11.28
C GLN A 15 -28.83 33.25 -12.67
N ASN A 16 -29.37 33.84 -13.74
CA ASN A 16 -29.01 33.46 -15.11
C ASN A 16 -27.61 33.95 -15.49
N HIS A 17 -27.24 35.18 -15.09
CA HIS A 17 -25.90 35.70 -15.31
C HIS A 17 -24.84 34.96 -14.49
N SER A 18 -25.11 34.65 -13.21
CA SER A 18 -24.18 33.88 -12.38
C SER A 18 -23.94 32.50 -12.97
N LYS A 19 -24.98 31.76 -13.37
CA LYS A 19 -24.83 30.46 -14.05
C LYS A 19 -24.04 30.54 -15.35
N LYS A 20 -24.17 31.63 -16.10
CA LYS A 20 -23.44 31.85 -17.36
C LYS A 20 -21.95 32.12 -17.13
N LEU A 21 -21.58 32.73 -16.00
CA LEU A 21 -20.19 33.05 -15.63
C LEU A 21 -19.50 31.96 -14.80
N ILE A 22 -20.24 31.25 -13.95
CA ILE A 22 -19.70 30.20 -13.06
C ILE A 22 -19.22 29.00 -13.88
N LYS A 23 -19.94 28.61 -14.93
CA LYS A 23 -19.57 27.46 -15.76
C LYS A 23 -18.17 27.60 -16.40
N PRO A 24 -17.86 28.66 -17.17
CA PRO A 24 -16.53 28.81 -17.77
C PRO A 24 -15.43 28.95 -16.72
N LEU A 25 -15.71 29.60 -15.58
CA LEU A 25 -14.75 29.70 -14.48
C LEU A 25 -14.43 28.31 -13.88
N HIS A 26 -15.45 27.51 -13.59
CA HIS A 26 -15.27 26.16 -13.08
C HIS A 26 -14.51 25.26 -14.06
N THR A 27 -14.82 25.37 -15.36
CA THR A 27 -14.06 24.66 -16.41
C THR A 27 -12.59 25.09 -16.42
N TYR A 28 -12.30 26.38 -16.32
CA TYR A 28 -10.92 26.89 -16.27
C TYR A 28 -10.16 26.40 -15.05
N VAL A 29 -10.80 26.40 -13.87
CA VAL A 29 -10.21 25.86 -12.63
C VAL A 29 -9.90 24.37 -12.76
N ILE A 30 -10.82 23.57 -13.31
CA ILE A 30 -10.56 22.14 -13.56
C ILE A 30 -9.36 21.97 -14.51
N LEU A 31 -9.33 22.71 -15.62
CA LEU A 31 -8.23 22.62 -16.59
C LEU A 31 -6.88 23.02 -15.97
N LEU A 32 -6.87 24.02 -15.10
CA LEU A 32 -5.68 24.44 -14.38
C LEU A 32 -5.17 23.34 -13.43
N ILE A 33 -6.06 22.73 -12.66
CA ILE A 33 -5.72 21.61 -11.75
C ILE A 33 -5.16 20.43 -12.56
N LEU A 34 -5.79 20.07 -13.67
CA LEU A 34 -5.31 18.99 -14.55
C LEU A 34 -3.91 19.30 -15.11
N ARG A 35 -3.66 20.54 -15.53
CA ARG A 35 -2.35 20.95 -16.06
C ARG A 35 -1.26 20.86 -14.99
N ILE A 36 -1.54 21.29 -13.77
CA ILE A 36 -0.61 21.18 -12.64
C ILE A 36 -0.33 19.71 -12.33
N TYR A 37 -1.36 18.87 -12.30
CA TYR A 37 -1.21 17.44 -12.03
C TYR A 37 -0.34 16.74 -13.09
N VAL A 38 -0.60 17.00 -14.39
CA VAL A 38 0.22 16.45 -15.49
C VAL A 38 1.66 16.94 -15.40
N TYR A 39 1.88 18.20 -15.05
CA TYR A 39 3.23 18.74 -14.88
C TYR A 39 4.00 18.04 -13.75
N ILE A 40 3.38 17.84 -12.59
CA ILE A 40 4.00 17.14 -11.45
C ILE A 40 4.33 15.69 -11.82
N ALA A 41 3.39 14.97 -12.45
CA ALA A 41 3.62 13.60 -12.88
C ALA A 41 4.75 13.49 -13.92
N TYR A 42 4.79 14.41 -14.90
CA TYR A 42 5.85 14.47 -15.90
C TYR A 42 7.22 14.70 -15.28
N HIS A 43 7.34 15.64 -14.34
CA HIS A 43 8.59 15.88 -13.61
C HIS A 43 9.07 14.65 -12.84
N LYS A 44 8.15 13.94 -12.18
CA LYS A 44 8.48 12.71 -11.47
C LYS A 44 9.01 11.63 -12.40
N ILE A 45 8.38 11.44 -13.56
CA ILE A 45 8.84 10.48 -14.58
C ILE A 45 10.24 10.84 -15.06
N LEU A 46 10.48 12.12 -15.39
CA LEU A 46 11.80 12.57 -15.82
C LEU A 46 12.87 12.32 -14.76
N TYR A 47 12.57 12.63 -13.50
CA TYR A 47 13.48 12.39 -12.38
C TYR A 47 13.88 10.91 -12.28
N ILE A 48 12.90 10.00 -12.35
CA ILE A 48 13.15 8.57 -12.30
C ILE A 48 13.98 8.15 -13.53
N CYS A 49 13.62 8.59 -14.73
CA CYS A 49 14.33 8.23 -15.96
C CYS A 49 15.79 8.73 -16.00
N GLU A 50 16.06 9.91 -15.42
CA GLU A 50 17.39 10.52 -15.42
C GLU A 50 18.32 9.87 -14.39
N ASN A 51 17.80 9.52 -13.21
CA ASN A 51 18.63 9.06 -12.10
C ASN A 51 18.67 7.54 -11.96
N SER A 52 17.67 6.81 -12.49
CA SER A 52 17.59 5.36 -12.36
C SER A 52 18.32 4.60 -13.48
N ASN A 53 18.86 3.44 -13.12
CA ASN A 53 19.31 2.47 -14.09
C ASN A 53 18.13 1.56 -14.50
N TYR A 54 17.67 1.66 -15.76
CA TYR A 54 16.53 0.89 -16.26
C TYR A 54 16.70 -0.64 -16.21
N LYS A 55 17.94 -1.13 -16.07
CA LYS A 55 18.23 -2.57 -15.89
C LYS A 55 18.15 -3.02 -14.43
N ASP A 56 18.18 -2.07 -13.50
CA ASP A 56 18.13 -2.32 -12.07
C ASP A 56 16.78 -1.88 -11.51
N VAL A 57 15.89 -2.86 -11.31
CA VAL A 57 14.55 -2.63 -10.78
C VAL A 57 14.61 -1.92 -9.41
N LYS A 58 15.64 -2.20 -8.59
CA LYS A 58 15.78 -1.56 -7.28
C LYS A 58 16.09 -0.07 -7.41
N SER A 59 16.86 0.31 -8.43
CA SER A 59 17.14 1.71 -8.77
C SER A 59 15.86 2.44 -9.15
N ILE A 60 15.03 1.85 -10.02
CA ILE A 60 13.75 2.42 -10.41
C ILE A 60 12.83 2.58 -9.20
N LEU A 61 12.76 1.57 -8.33
CA LEU A 61 11.97 1.61 -7.11
C LEU A 61 12.44 2.69 -6.14
N PHE A 62 13.75 2.87 -6.01
CA PHE A 62 14.34 3.86 -5.12
C PHE A 62 13.88 5.28 -5.52
N TYR A 63 14.13 5.68 -6.76
CA TYR A 63 13.78 7.01 -7.24
C TYR A 63 12.28 7.24 -7.39
N ALA A 64 11.49 6.18 -7.48
CA ALA A 64 10.04 6.30 -7.47
C ALA A 64 9.45 6.42 -6.05
N ALA A 65 10.15 5.89 -5.04
CA ALA A 65 9.81 6.06 -3.63
C ALA A 65 10.10 7.49 -3.17
N ASP A 66 11.26 8.02 -3.54
CA ASP A 66 11.72 9.39 -3.30
C ASP A 66 10.74 10.40 -3.93
N ALA A 67 9.85 10.93 -3.10
CA ALA A 67 8.75 11.78 -3.48
C ALA A 67 9.12 13.27 -3.44
N ASP A 68 10.14 13.63 -2.65
CA ASP A 68 10.63 14.98 -2.51
C ASP A 68 11.92 15.27 -3.31
N TYR A 69 12.43 14.27 -4.03
CA TYR A 69 13.64 14.34 -4.85
C TYR A 69 14.90 14.63 -4.02
N SER A 70 14.92 14.14 -2.78
CA SER A 70 16.05 14.33 -1.84
C SER A 70 17.25 13.46 -2.18
N GLY A 71 17.07 12.38 -2.96
CA GLY A 71 18.11 11.39 -3.22
C GLY A 71 18.35 10.43 -2.06
N SER A 72 17.49 10.47 -1.04
CA SER A 72 17.40 9.49 0.05
C SER A 72 15.95 9.06 0.24
N ILE A 73 15.72 8.00 1.00
CA ILE A 73 14.36 7.52 1.28
C ILE A 73 14.07 7.64 2.77
N ASP A 74 13.03 8.40 3.10
CA ASP A 74 12.55 8.49 4.46
C ASP A 74 11.59 7.33 4.84
N LYS A 75 11.28 7.23 6.13
CA LYS A 75 10.35 6.24 6.67
C LYS A 75 8.94 6.24 6.04
N PHE A 76 8.43 7.40 5.63
CA PHE A 76 7.10 7.52 5.03
C PHE A 76 7.11 7.05 3.58
N GLU A 77 8.20 7.28 2.88
CA GLU A 77 8.45 6.79 1.53
C GLU A 77 8.66 5.28 1.51
N VAL A 78 9.41 4.71 2.47
CA VAL A 78 9.49 3.25 2.66
C VAL A 78 8.08 2.67 2.89
N LEU A 79 7.29 3.27 3.78
CA LEU A 79 5.92 2.80 4.03
C LEU A 79 5.05 2.85 2.78
N LYS A 80 5.16 3.94 2.01
CA LYS A 80 4.40 4.14 0.77
C LYS A 80 4.76 3.09 -0.26
N ILE A 81 6.04 2.81 -0.46
CA ILE A 81 6.47 1.78 -1.41
C ILE A 81 6.11 0.37 -0.94
N SER A 82 6.25 0.04 0.35
CA SER A 82 5.83 -1.26 0.90
C SER A 82 4.33 -1.52 0.68
N LYS A 83 3.49 -0.50 0.87
CA LYS A 83 2.05 -0.58 0.57
C LYS A 83 1.78 -0.78 -0.92
N LYS A 84 2.48 -0.08 -1.80
CA LYS A 84 2.34 -0.24 -3.25
C LYS A 84 2.78 -1.63 -3.72
N LEU A 85 3.83 -2.18 -3.12
CA LEU A 85 4.30 -3.55 -3.36
C LEU A 85 3.41 -4.62 -2.70
N LYS A 86 2.31 -4.22 -2.03
CA LYS A 86 1.38 -5.10 -1.32
C LYS A 86 2.09 -5.99 -0.27
N MET A 87 3.15 -5.46 0.32
CA MET A 87 3.84 -6.13 1.42
C MET A 87 3.03 -5.95 2.72
N SER A 88 2.84 -7.03 3.46
CA SER A 88 2.20 -7.00 4.78
C SER A 88 3.19 -6.55 5.86
N VAL A 89 3.56 -5.27 5.84
CA VAL A 89 4.48 -4.66 6.82
C VAL A 89 3.70 -3.66 7.67
N THR A 90 3.86 -3.73 9.00
CA THR A 90 3.25 -2.75 9.91
C THR A 90 4.00 -1.43 9.87
N TYR A 91 3.36 -0.35 10.34
CA TYR A 91 4.01 0.95 10.43
C TYR A 91 5.24 0.90 11.34
N GLU A 92 5.10 0.21 12.47
CA GLU A 92 6.13 0.02 13.49
C GLU A 92 7.32 -0.77 12.94
N ASP A 93 7.07 -1.80 12.12
CA ASP A 93 8.14 -2.56 11.47
C ASP A 93 8.92 -1.71 10.48
N VAL A 94 8.26 -0.92 9.64
CA VAL A 94 8.93 0.00 8.71
C VAL A 94 9.78 1.01 9.48
N PHE A 95 9.22 1.62 10.53
CA PHE A 95 9.92 2.62 11.32
C PHE A 95 11.17 2.03 11.98
N ARG A 96 11.04 0.83 12.56
CA ARG A 96 12.17 0.10 13.16
C ARG A 96 13.25 -0.22 12.11
N ILE A 97 12.86 -0.72 10.94
CA ILE A 97 13.80 -1.05 9.86
C ILE A 97 14.59 0.20 9.44
N VAL A 98 13.91 1.33 9.25
CA VAL A 98 14.57 2.58 8.82
C VAL A 98 15.46 3.13 9.93
N GLU A 99 15.01 3.16 11.19
CA GLU A 99 15.84 3.64 12.30
C GLU A 99 17.10 2.78 12.54
N GLU A 100 17.00 1.47 12.31
CA GLU A 100 18.14 0.56 12.49
C GLU A 100 19.13 0.58 11.33
N LEU A 101 18.67 0.88 10.10
CA LEU A 101 19.48 0.76 8.90
C LEU A 101 19.89 2.10 8.28
N ALA A 102 19.25 3.21 8.66
CA ALA A 102 19.59 4.54 8.17
C ALA A 102 21.09 4.84 8.33
N ASP A 103 21.69 5.27 7.23
CA ASP A 103 23.10 5.66 7.15
C ASP A 103 23.29 7.19 7.14
N ASN A 104 22.20 7.95 7.05
CA ASN A 104 22.20 9.40 7.10
C ASN A 104 21.74 9.94 8.48
N ASP A 105 22.20 11.14 8.82
CA ASP A 105 21.90 11.82 10.09
C ASP A 105 20.40 12.16 10.27
N ASP A 106 19.65 12.26 9.18
CA ASP A 106 18.23 12.59 9.15
C ASP A 106 17.31 11.35 9.26
N LYS A 107 17.90 10.17 9.51
CA LYS A 107 17.19 8.87 9.53
C LYS A 107 16.58 8.50 8.17
N SER A 108 17.22 8.91 7.07
CA SER A 108 16.91 8.44 5.73
C SER A 108 17.87 7.32 5.27
N LEU A 109 17.46 6.57 4.27
CA LEU A 109 18.24 5.50 3.65
C LEU A 109 18.88 6.03 2.36
N SER A 110 20.19 5.88 2.21
CA SER A 110 20.84 6.01 0.90
C SER A 110 20.45 4.86 -0.04
N TYR A 111 20.75 5.04 -1.33
CA TYR A 111 20.50 3.99 -2.33
C TYR A 111 21.19 2.66 -1.99
N SER A 112 22.43 2.70 -1.47
CA SER A 112 23.18 1.49 -1.14
C SER A 112 22.51 0.70 -0.03
N VAL A 113 22.05 1.38 1.03
CA VAL A 113 21.34 0.73 2.14
C VAL A 113 19.99 0.21 1.69
N PHE A 114 19.25 0.98 0.90
CA PHE A 114 17.97 0.53 0.33
C PHE A 114 18.15 -0.75 -0.51
N GLN A 115 19.20 -0.81 -1.33
CA GLN A 115 19.51 -1.99 -2.13
C GLN A 115 19.76 -3.23 -1.24
N ASP A 116 20.53 -3.07 -0.16
CA ASP A 116 20.78 -4.14 0.81
C ASP A 116 19.51 -4.62 1.51
N VAL A 117 18.59 -3.69 1.85
CA VAL A 117 17.28 -4.03 2.41
C VAL A 117 16.47 -4.88 1.44
N MET A 118 16.38 -4.46 0.19
CA MET A 118 15.67 -5.20 -0.85
C MET A 118 16.29 -6.59 -1.07
N ASP A 119 17.63 -6.71 -1.11
CA ASP A 119 18.31 -8.00 -1.23
C ASP A 119 18.02 -8.97 -0.08
N ARG A 120 17.86 -8.45 1.14
CA ARG A 120 17.48 -9.27 2.30
C ARG A 120 16.03 -9.74 2.19
N LEU A 121 15.13 -8.87 1.72
CA LEU A 121 13.72 -9.21 1.49
C LEU A 121 13.56 -10.30 0.42
N ASP A 122 14.30 -10.20 -0.69
CA ASP A 122 14.31 -11.22 -1.75
C ASP A 122 14.72 -12.59 -1.23
N LYS A 123 15.75 -12.65 -0.37
CA LYS A 123 16.23 -13.90 0.22
C LYS A 123 15.23 -14.51 1.19
N LEU A 124 14.52 -13.69 1.96
CA LEU A 124 13.50 -14.15 2.89
C LEU A 124 12.29 -14.74 2.16
N ASP A 125 11.84 -14.10 1.07
CA ASP A 125 10.73 -14.62 0.25
C ASP A 125 11.10 -15.96 -0.39
N GLN A 126 12.33 -16.08 -0.91
CA GLN A 126 12.84 -17.34 -1.46
C GLN A 126 12.93 -18.47 -0.41
N ALA A 127 13.32 -18.14 0.83
CA ALA A 127 13.39 -19.11 1.92
C ALA A 127 11.99 -19.61 2.33
N GLN A 128 11.00 -18.72 2.43
CA GLN A 128 9.62 -19.10 2.75
C GLN A 128 8.98 -19.96 1.66
N PHE A 129 9.30 -19.69 0.40
CA PHE A 129 8.83 -20.50 -0.72
C PHE A 129 9.35 -21.95 -0.67
N GLN A 130 10.61 -22.15 -0.26
CA GLN A 130 11.19 -23.50 -0.13
C GLN A 130 10.53 -24.29 1.00
N ILE A 131 10.25 -23.65 2.15
CA ILE A 131 9.60 -24.29 3.30
C ILE A 131 8.19 -24.79 2.91
N THR A 132 7.40 -23.92 2.29
CA THR A 132 6.02 -24.26 1.87
C THR A 132 5.97 -25.35 0.81
N THR A 133 6.94 -25.40 -0.11
CA THR A 133 7.05 -26.48 -1.09
C THR A 133 7.39 -27.81 -0.41
N SER A 134 8.29 -27.79 0.57
CA SER A 134 8.71 -28.97 1.33
C SER A 134 7.57 -29.60 2.13
N GLU A 135 6.77 -28.77 2.83
CA GLU A 135 5.62 -29.22 3.63
C GLU A 135 4.53 -29.87 2.77
N ASN A 136 4.29 -29.34 1.56
CA ASN A 136 3.30 -29.90 0.64
C ASN A 136 3.74 -31.23 0.02
N THR A 137 5.03 -31.39 -0.29
CA THR A 137 5.58 -32.67 -0.78
C THR A 137 5.45 -33.74 0.30
N TYR A 138 5.82 -33.43 1.55
CA TYR A 138 5.70 -34.38 2.67
C TYR A 138 4.25 -34.85 2.91
N ASN A 139 3.29 -33.92 2.89
CA ASN A 139 1.88 -34.26 3.05
C ASN A 139 1.33 -35.10 1.88
N THR A 140 1.91 -34.95 0.68
CA THR A 140 1.51 -35.73 -0.50
C THR A 140 2.07 -37.15 -0.44
N GLU A 141 3.33 -37.32 -0.02
CA GLU A 141 3.97 -38.64 0.13
C GLU A 141 3.37 -39.45 1.29
N GLN A 142 3.04 -38.82 2.42
CA GLN A 142 2.33 -39.50 3.52
C GLN A 142 0.93 -39.98 3.11
N LYS A 143 0.27 -39.31 2.17
CA LYS A 143 -1.05 -39.72 1.66
C LYS A 143 -0.98 -40.89 0.67
N GLN A 144 0.19 -41.17 0.09
CA GLN A 144 0.39 -42.28 -0.85
C GLN A 144 0.92 -43.56 -0.19
N LEU A 145 1.48 -43.48 1.01
CA LEU A 145 2.07 -44.61 1.73
C LEU A 145 1.06 -45.49 2.49
N ASP A 146 -0.25 -45.25 2.41
CA ASP A 146 -1.23 -46.08 3.12
C ASP A 146 -2.59 -46.32 2.40
N PRO A 147 -2.59 -46.91 1.18
CA PRO A 147 -3.84 -47.37 0.56
C PRO A 147 -4.49 -48.56 1.28
N GLU A 148 -3.77 -49.31 2.13
CA GLU A 148 -4.29 -50.50 2.81
C GLU A 148 -5.17 -50.20 4.04
N ILE A 149 -4.90 -49.14 4.81
CA ILE A 149 -5.74 -48.77 5.97
C ILE A 149 -7.12 -48.23 5.53
N SER A 150 -7.23 -47.70 4.31
CA SER A 150 -8.51 -47.19 3.78
C SER A 150 -9.48 -48.31 3.38
N LEU A 151 -9.01 -49.51 3.07
CA LEU A 151 -9.85 -50.67 2.74
C LEU A 151 -10.39 -51.38 3.99
N GLN A 152 -9.63 -51.42 5.09
CA GLN A 152 -10.10 -52.02 6.35
C GLN A 152 -11.16 -51.17 7.08
N ASN A 153 -11.15 -49.85 6.91
CA ASN A 153 -12.15 -48.96 7.51
C ASN A 153 -13.47 -48.87 6.72
N ALA A 154 -13.51 -49.37 5.48
CA ALA A 154 -14.73 -49.45 4.67
C ALA A 154 -15.60 -50.70 4.97
N GLN A 155 -15.03 -51.73 5.61
CA GLN A 155 -15.75 -52.98 5.94
C GLN A 155 -16.40 -52.99 7.33
N ASN A 156 -16.24 -51.93 8.14
CA ASN A 156 -16.77 -51.85 9.50
C ASN A 156 -17.75 -50.69 9.73
N GLN A 157 -18.46 -50.21 8.69
CA GLN A 157 -19.60 -49.32 8.91
C GLN A 157 -20.90 -50.13 8.97
N PRO A 158 -21.49 -50.32 10.17
CA PRO A 158 -22.86 -50.80 10.26
C PRO A 158 -23.82 -49.74 9.72
N GLU A 159 -24.74 -50.20 8.87
CA GLU A 159 -25.95 -49.46 8.48
C GLU A 159 -26.63 -48.91 9.73
N GLN A 160 -26.55 -47.59 9.93
CA GLN A 160 -27.52 -46.87 10.74
C GLN A 160 -28.32 -45.96 9.83
N LEU A 161 -29.30 -46.60 9.19
CA LEU A 161 -30.57 -45.98 8.85
C LEU A 161 -31.28 -45.53 10.14
N GLU A 162 -32.02 -44.42 10.01
CA GLU A 162 -32.95 -43.85 10.98
C GLU A 162 -32.36 -43.08 12.17
N ASN A 163 -32.31 -41.75 12.02
CA ASN A 163 -33.33 -40.92 12.67
C ASN A 163 -33.30 -39.50 12.11
N GLY A 164 -34.43 -39.13 11.49
CA GLY A 164 -34.76 -37.76 11.16
C GLY A 164 -35.09 -36.93 12.40
N LEU A 165 -35.30 -35.64 12.13
CA LEU A 165 -35.68 -34.56 13.04
C LEU A 165 -34.59 -34.04 13.98
N ASN A 166 -33.91 -32.98 13.55
CA ASN A 166 -33.90 -31.69 14.26
C ASN A 166 -33.07 -30.64 13.49
N ALA A 167 -33.58 -30.25 12.32
CA ALA A 167 -33.07 -29.12 11.54
C ALA A 167 -34.03 -27.92 11.68
N GLU A 168 -34.28 -27.45 12.91
CA GLU A 168 -35.10 -26.23 13.10
C GLU A 168 -34.80 -25.48 14.41
N LYS A 169 -33.52 -25.34 14.82
CA LYS A 169 -33.19 -24.52 15.99
C LYS A 169 -31.81 -23.85 15.99
N ILE A 170 -31.24 -23.55 14.81
CA ILE A 170 -29.97 -22.82 14.69
C ILE A 170 -30.07 -21.70 13.63
N THR A 171 -31.21 -20.99 13.62
CA THR A 171 -31.42 -19.82 12.75
C THR A 171 -32.07 -18.65 13.51
N ARG A 172 -31.72 -18.46 14.79
CA ARG A 172 -32.15 -17.29 15.60
C ARG A 172 -31.08 -16.82 16.60
N LYS A 173 -29.81 -16.77 16.19
CA LYS A 173 -28.75 -16.12 16.99
C LYS A 173 -27.80 -15.20 16.21
N SER A 174 -28.05 -14.99 14.92
CA SER A 174 -27.24 -14.11 14.06
C SER A 174 -27.84 -12.70 13.85
N GLU A 175 -29.02 -12.40 14.39
CA GLU A 175 -29.67 -11.08 14.22
C GLU A 175 -29.51 -10.11 15.41
N GLN A 176 -28.78 -10.49 16.46
CA GLN A 176 -28.62 -9.67 17.67
C GLN A 176 -27.24 -8.99 17.83
N ILE A 177 -26.38 -9.05 16.80
CA ILE A 177 -25.05 -8.43 16.81
C ILE A 177 -25.00 -7.15 15.95
N THR A 178 -26.09 -6.78 15.26
CA THR A 178 -26.12 -5.67 14.29
C THR A 178 -26.91 -4.45 14.76
N GLN A 179 -26.98 -4.17 16.08
CA GLN A 179 -27.61 -2.94 16.59
C GLN A 179 -26.72 -2.09 17.51
N ASP A 180 -25.61 -2.60 18.02
CA ASP A 180 -24.76 -1.84 18.96
C ASP A 180 -23.63 -1.02 18.30
N THR A 181 -23.47 -1.06 16.98
CA THR A 181 -22.46 -0.24 16.26
C THR A 181 -22.98 1.13 15.82
N LYS A 182 -24.22 1.51 16.18
CA LYS A 182 -24.85 2.78 15.71
C LYS A 182 -24.88 3.93 16.72
N MET A 183 -24.25 3.80 17.88
CA MET A 183 -24.25 4.84 18.92
C MET A 183 -22.82 5.21 19.37
N SER A 184 -22.00 5.75 18.46
CA SER A 184 -20.86 6.61 18.83
C SER A 184 -20.37 7.42 17.63
N LYS A 185 -21.08 8.50 17.29
CA LYS A 185 -20.58 9.59 16.43
C LYS A 185 -21.18 10.93 16.89
N MET A 186 -20.56 11.48 17.92
CA MET A 186 -20.59 12.86 18.42
C MET A 186 -19.38 12.88 19.36
N THR A 187 -18.30 13.65 19.21
CA THR A 187 -18.07 15.03 18.78
C THR A 187 -16.58 15.18 18.39
N ASN A 188 -16.21 16.37 17.87
CA ASN A 188 -14.90 17.03 17.85
C ASN A 188 -14.59 17.53 16.44
N ASP A 189 -14.75 18.80 16.15
CA ASP A 189 -14.02 19.99 16.61
C ASP A 189 -12.99 20.42 15.56
N SER A 190 -13.16 21.67 15.16
CA SER A 190 -12.36 22.45 14.24
C SER A 190 -10.87 22.36 14.52
N VAL A 191 -10.07 22.07 13.49
CA VAL A 191 -8.64 22.39 13.50
C VAL A 191 -8.26 23.08 12.18
N GLU A 192 -7.91 24.34 12.41
CA GLU A 192 -7.02 25.31 11.77
C GLU A 192 -6.39 25.04 10.38
N ASP A 193 -6.47 26.10 9.58
CA ASP A 193 -5.74 26.34 8.33
C ASP A 193 -4.22 26.37 8.56
N GLU A 194 -3.51 25.35 8.07
CA GLU A 194 -2.06 25.35 8.00
C GLU A 194 -1.58 25.87 6.64
N LYS A 195 -0.87 27.00 6.67
CA LYS A 195 -0.25 27.68 5.52
C LYS A 195 0.79 26.79 4.85
N VAL A 196 0.53 26.39 3.61
CA VAL A 196 1.52 25.76 2.74
C VAL A 196 2.62 26.76 2.41
N LYS A 197 3.85 26.43 2.82
CA LYS A 197 5.09 27.18 2.56
C LYS A 197 5.58 26.83 1.14
N TYR A 198 5.84 27.85 0.32
CA TYR A 198 6.38 27.68 -1.03
C TYR A 198 7.83 27.16 -0.96
N PHE A 199 8.13 26.16 -1.77
CA PHE A 199 9.46 25.58 -1.97
C PHE A 199 10.38 26.57 -2.70
N GLU A 200 11.59 26.77 -2.18
CA GLU A 200 12.69 27.41 -2.89
C GLU A 200 13.49 26.38 -3.73
N PRO A 201 14.09 26.79 -4.86
CA PRO A 201 14.89 25.90 -5.70
C PRO A 201 16.21 25.48 -5.03
N PHE A 202 16.53 24.19 -5.16
CA PHE A 202 17.71 23.51 -4.60
C PHE A 202 19.04 24.04 -5.20
N GLU A 203 20.02 24.30 -4.33
CA GLU A 203 21.44 24.49 -4.70
C GLU A 203 22.18 23.14 -4.66
N GLU A 204 23.08 22.92 -5.62
CA GLU A 204 23.86 21.69 -5.82
C GLU A 204 24.80 21.36 -4.64
N ALA A 205 24.58 20.20 -4.01
CA ALA A 205 25.44 19.69 -2.95
C ALA A 205 26.71 19.00 -3.50
N LYS A 206 27.86 19.38 -2.94
CA LYS A 206 29.17 18.77 -3.21
C LYS A 206 29.30 17.40 -2.51
N LEU A 207 29.64 16.40 -3.32
CA LEU A 207 29.95 15.03 -2.92
C LEU A 207 31.12 14.96 -1.92
N GLY A 208 30.92 14.37 -0.74
CA GLY A 208 31.93 14.29 0.32
C GLY A 208 31.94 12.97 1.09
N LYS A 209 33.03 12.22 0.89
CA LYS A 209 33.69 11.21 1.75
C LYS A 209 32.93 9.91 2.09
N GLN A 210 33.54 8.81 1.65
CA GLN A 210 33.22 7.43 2.01
C GLN A 210 33.48 7.17 3.50
N ASN A 211 32.44 6.78 4.23
CA ASN A 211 32.55 6.22 5.57
C ASN A 211 32.63 4.69 5.50
N SER A 212 33.58 4.13 6.24
CA SER A 212 33.82 2.69 6.40
C SER A 212 32.64 1.99 7.07
N LEU A 213 32.07 0.99 6.38
CA LEU A 213 30.98 0.13 6.87
C LEU A 213 31.36 -0.58 8.18
N LYS A 214 30.59 -0.33 9.24
CA LYS A 214 30.54 -1.21 10.41
C LYS A 214 29.59 -2.35 10.10
N LEU A 215 30.04 -3.60 10.31
CA LEU A 215 29.21 -4.80 10.25
C LEU A 215 28.08 -4.69 11.30
N ILE A 216 26.84 -4.53 10.84
CA ILE A 216 25.64 -4.47 11.68
C ILE A 216 25.30 -5.90 12.16
N PRO A 217 24.93 -6.12 13.44
CA PRO A 217 24.58 -7.44 13.95
C PRO A 217 23.35 -8.04 13.25
N ASN A 218 23.26 -9.38 13.24
CA ASN A 218 22.15 -10.18 12.69
C ASN A 218 20.77 -9.58 13.02
N PHE A 219 20.12 -9.00 12.03
CA PHE A 219 18.71 -8.61 12.08
C PHE A 219 17.85 -9.86 11.82
N GLU A 220 17.23 -10.40 12.86
CA GLU A 220 16.15 -11.38 12.74
C GLU A 220 14.80 -10.63 12.81
N PRO A 221 14.12 -10.39 11.68
CA PRO A 221 12.82 -9.76 11.72
C PRO A 221 11.83 -10.68 12.43
N LYS A 222 11.28 -10.22 13.55
CA LYS A 222 10.10 -10.81 14.19
C LYS A 222 8.87 -10.51 13.33
N LEU A 223 8.77 -11.14 12.16
CA LEU A 223 7.57 -11.12 11.33
C LEU A 223 6.46 -11.83 12.11
N SER A 224 5.44 -11.06 12.49
CA SER A 224 4.22 -11.63 13.06
C SER A 224 3.60 -12.58 12.03
N ARG A 225 3.32 -13.83 12.45
CA ARG A 225 2.62 -14.84 11.63
C ARG A 225 1.24 -14.31 11.25
N GLN A 226 1.13 -13.60 10.13
CA GLN A 226 -0.13 -13.38 9.43
C GLN A 226 -0.12 -14.17 8.12
N GLN A 227 -1.32 -14.62 7.74
CA GLN A 227 -1.57 -15.58 6.67
C GLN A 227 -0.86 -15.17 5.37
N SER A 228 0.12 -16.00 4.99
CA SER A 228 0.90 -15.90 3.76
C SER A 228 -0.03 -16.01 2.54
N MET A 229 -0.17 -14.94 1.78
CA MET A 229 -0.70 -15.01 0.41
C MET A 229 0.27 -15.81 -0.46
N PRO A 230 -0.19 -16.62 -1.44
CA PRO A 230 0.68 -17.40 -2.30
C PRO A 230 1.69 -16.49 -3.02
N GLY A 231 2.98 -16.79 -2.82
CA GLY A 231 4.13 -15.95 -3.15
C GLY A 231 4.19 -15.56 -4.62
N LYS A 232 4.05 -14.25 -4.88
CA LYS A 232 4.50 -13.65 -6.13
C LYS A 232 5.92 -13.17 -5.91
N THR A 233 6.88 -13.76 -6.62
CA THR A 233 8.26 -13.25 -6.65
C THR A 233 8.27 -11.79 -7.10
N LEU A 234 9.26 -10.99 -6.65
CA LEU A 234 9.40 -9.57 -7.05
C LEU A 234 9.43 -9.34 -8.56
N LYS A 235 9.85 -10.33 -9.35
CA LYS A 235 9.76 -10.30 -10.82
C LYS A 235 8.33 -10.32 -11.37
N ASN A 236 7.37 -10.82 -10.59
CA ASN A 236 5.95 -10.91 -10.92
C ASN A 236 5.11 -9.80 -10.26
N LEU A 237 5.74 -8.89 -9.51
CA LEU A 237 5.06 -7.81 -8.77
C LEU A 237 4.78 -6.58 -9.63
N PHE A 238 5.42 -6.45 -10.80
CA PHE A 238 5.19 -5.37 -11.74
C PHE A 238 4.68 -5.92 -13.08
N THR A 239 3.37 -5.88 -13.29
CA THR A 239 2.84 -5.83 -14.67
C THR A 239 3.04 -4.42 -15.24
N GLU A 240 3.04 -4.25 -16.56
CA GLU A 240 3.09 -2.91 -17.19
C GLU A 240 2.01 -1.96 -16.62
N ASN A 241 0.84 -2.51 -16.26
CA ASN A 241 -0.24 -1.76 -15.65
C ASN A 241 0.05 -1.34 -14.20
N ASP A 242 0.79 -2.13 -13.44
CA ASP A 242 1.16 -1.78 -12.07
C ASP A 242 2.14 -0.61 -12.06
N PHE A 243 3.05 -0.54 -13.04
CA PHE A 243 4.01 0.55 -13.16
C PHE A 243 3.34 1.92 -13.39
N ILE A 244 2.32 1.98 -14.26
CA ILE A 244 1.57 3.23 -14.49
C ILE A 244 0.78 3.65 -13.25
N SER A 245 0.29 2.71 -12.45
CA SER A 245 -0.39 3.02 -11.17
C SER A 245 0.59 3.40 -10.05
N PHE A 246 1.86 3.04 -10.24
CA PHE A 246 2.94 3.25 -9.29
C PHE A 246 3.56 4.65 -9.41
N ILE A 247 3.56 5.23 -10.61
CA ILE A 247 3.92 6.63 -10.86
C ILE A 247 2.78 7.54 -10.41
#